data_AF-G9EJN8-F1
#
_entry.id   AF-G9EJN8-F1
#
_cell.length_a   1.000
_cell.length_b   1.000
_cell.length_c   1.000
_cell.angle_alpha   90.00
_cell.angle_beta   90.00
_cell.angle_gamma   90.00
#
_symmetry.space_group_name_H-M   'P 1'
#
loop_
_entity.id
_entity.type
_entity.pdbx_description
1 polymer ?
#
loop_
_entity_poly.entity_id
_entity_poly.type
_entity_poly.pdbx_seq_one_letter_code
_entity_poly.pdbx_strand_id
1 'polypeptide(L)' 'MSMELLLIFTVALVVFGPTKLPMLAAHLGLLVRKLQQLKTQANTFWQQQLNEYQLQENKRKAEEADQQYKEL' A
#
# COMPACT_ATOMS: atom_id res chain seq x y z
N MET A 1 25.78 7.00 19.07
CA MET A 1 25.06 6.80 17.79
C MET A 1 25.84 5.96 16.78
N SER A 2 26.83 6.49 16.04
CA SER A 2 27.46 5.73 14.92
C SER A 2 28.24 4.48 15.38
N MET A 3 28.91 4.55 16.53
CA MET A 3 29.70 3.44 17.07
C MET A 3 28.83 2.35 17.72
N GLU A 4 27.68 2.71 18.31
CA GLU A 4 26.71 1.73 18.81
C GLU A 4 26.11 0.90 17.69
N LEU A 5 25.78 1.53 16.56
CA LEU A 5 25.22 0.81 15.42
C LEU A 5 26.22 -0.21 14.86
N LEU A 6 27.50 0.15 14.79
CA LEU A 6 28.58 -0.76 14.40
C LEU A 6 28.75 -1.92 15.38
N LEU A 7 28.67 -1.66 16.67
CA LEU A 7 28.73 -2.69 17.72
C LEU A 7 27.56 -3.67 17.61
N ILE A 8 26.34 -3.16 17.48
CA ILE A 8 25.13 -3.97 17.30
C ILE A 8 25.22 -4.82 16.04
N PHE A 9 25.68 -4.24 14.93
CA PHE A 9 25.85 -4.96 13.67
C PHE A 9 26.91 -6.06 13.78
N THR A 10 28.02 -5.78 14.45
CA THR A 10 29.10 -6.75 14.67
C THR A 10 28.61 -7.92 15.53
N VAL A 11 27.93 -7.63 16.65
CA VAL A 11 27.34 -8.67 17.52
C VAL A 11 26.30 -9.49 16.75
N ALA A 12 25.44 -8.85 15.97
CA ALA A 12 24.46 -9.55 15.14
C ALA A 12 25.13 -10.46 14.09
N LEU A 13 26.20 -10.00 13.43
CA LEU A 13 26.95 -10.82 12.47
C LEU A 13 27.62 -12.02 13.12
N VAL A 14 28.13 -11.88 14.34
CA VAL A 14 28.76 -12.98 15.09
C VAL A 14 27.71 -13.99 15.56
N VAL A 15 26.56 -13.52 16.06
CA VAL A 15 25.50 -14.38 16.61
C VAL A 15 24.71 -15.10 15.51
N PHE A 16 24.32 -14.39 14.45
CA PHE A 16 23.53 -14.96 13.35
C PHE A 16 24.40 -15.54 12.24
N GLY A 17 25.65 -15.11 12.11
CA GLY A 17 26.54 -15.44 11.00
C GLY A 17 26.29 -14.58 9.76
N PRO A 18 27.36 -14.13 9.05
CA PRO A 18 27.23 -13.27 7.87
C PRO A 18 26.47 -13.92 6.70
N THR A 19 26.35 -15.25 6.70
CA THR A 19 25.67 -16.02 5.65
C THR A 19 24.16 -16.14 5.87
N LYS A 20 23.65 -15.98 7.09
CA LYS A 20 22.22 -16.17 7.42
C LYS A 20 21.41 -14.88 7.30
N LEU A 21 22.01 -13.73 7.58
CA LEU A 21 21.36 -12.41 7.40
C LEU A 21 20.83 -12.15 5.98
N PRO A 22 21.60 -12.38 4.89
CA PRO A 22 21.09 -12.16 3.54
C PRO A 22 19.95 -13.13 3.18
N MET A 23 19.99 -14.36 3.68
CA MET A 23 18.93 -15.35 3.48
C MET A 23 17.62 -14.90 4.15
N LEU A 24 17.68 -14.41 5.40
CA LEU A 24 16.52 -13.87 6.09
C LEU A 24 15.99 -12.60 5.41
N ALA A 25 16.88 -11.69 5.02
CA ALA A 25 16.50 -10.49 4.29
C ALA A 25 15.80 -10.82 2.96
N ALA A 26 16.26 -11.83 2.22
CA ALA A 26 15.61 -12.30 1.00
C ALA A 26 14.20 -12.84 1.29
N HIS A 27 14.05 -13.72 2.28
CA HIS A 27 12.74 -14.30 2.63
C HIS A 27 11.76 -13.25 3.17
N LEU A 28 12.21 -12.36 4.06
CA LEU A 28 11.40 -11.26 4.58
C LEU A 28 11.06 -10.26 3.46
N GLY A 29 11.99 -9.97 2.56
CA GLY A 29 11.74 -9.11 1.40
C GLY A 29 10.67 -9.67 0.47
N LEU A 30 10.67 -10.98 0.23
CA LEU A 30 9.62 -11.65 -0.56
C LEU A 30 8.25 -11.57 0.13
N LEU A 31 8.21 -11.74 1.45
CA LEU A 31 6.98 -11.59 2.24
C LEU A 31 6.46 -10.15 2.21
N VAL A 32 7.32 -9.16 2.48
CA VAL A 32 6.97 -7.73 2.41
C VAL A 32 6.46 -7.36 1.03
N ARG A 33 7.10 -7.85 -0.03
CA ARG A 33 6.64 -7.61 -1.41
C ARG A 33 5.25 -8.18 -1.66
N LYS A 34 4.96 -9.41 -1.21
CA LYS A 34 3.60 -10.00 -1.33
C LYS A 34 2.57 -9.18 -0.55
N LEU A 35 2.90 -8.75 0.66
CA LEU A 35 2.02 -7.90 1.47
C LEU A 35 1.74 -6.54 0.80
N GLN A 36 2.77 -5.92 0.20
CA GLN A 36 2.60 -4.69 -0.56
C GLN A 36 1.69 -4.89 -1.78
N GLN A 37 1.86 -5.99 -2.52
CA GLN A 37 0.99 -6.30 -3.67
C GLN A 37 -0.47 -6.46 -3.23
N LEU A 38 -0.73 -7.18 -2.15
CA LEU A 38 -2.08 -7.35 -1.61
C LEU A 38 -2.67 -6.01 -1.12
N LYS A 39 -1.87 -5.20 -0.41
CA LYS A 39 -2.29 -3.87 0.04
C LYS A 39 -2.65 -2.97 -1.14
N THR A 40 -1.83 -2.96 -2.19
CA THR A 40 -2.10 -2.18 -3.41
C THR A 40 -3.39 -2.65 -4.08
N GLN A 41 -3.58 -3.96 -4.26
CA GLN A 41 -4.80 -4.50 -4.85
C GLN A 41 -6.05 -4.16 -4.03
N ALA A 42 -6.00 -4.32 -2.71
CA ALA A 42 -7.10 -3.97 -1.83
C ALA A 42 -7.41 -2.47 -1.87
N ASN A 43 -6.37 -1.63 -1.88
CA ASN A 43 -6.55 -0.18 -1.99
C ASN A 43 -7.13 0.22 -3.35
N THR A 44 -6.65 -0.35 -4.45
CA THR A 44 -7.21 -0.11 -5.79
C THR A 44 -8.67 -0.54 -5.87
N PHE A 45 -9.00 -1.72 -5.34
CA PHE A 45 -10.39 -2.20 -5.30
C PHE A 45 -11.28 -1.25 -4.50
N TRP A 46 -10.83 -0.83 -3.31
CA TRP A 46 -11.57 0.11 -2.47
C TRP A 46 -11.80 1.46 -3.16
N GLN A 47 -10.76 2.01 -3.79
CA GLN A 47 -10.83 3.27 -4.54
C GLN A 47 -11.77 3.16 -5.74
N GLN A 48 -11.76 2.01 -6.45
CA GLN A 48 -12.63 1.79 -7.58
C GLN A 48 -14.11 1.77 -7.17
N GLN A 49 -14.43 1.06 -6.07
CA GLN A 49 -15.80 1.02 -5.54
C GLN A 49 -16.29 2.40 -5.08
N LEU A 50 -15.43 3.18 -4.41
CA LEU A 50 -15.78 4.57 -4.02
C LEU A 50 -16.01 5.47 -5.23
N ASN A 51 -15.16 5.37 -6.26
CA ASN A 51 -15.32 6.16 -7.48
C ASN A 51 -16.59 5.80 -8.24
N GLU A 52 -16.95 4.51 -8.32
CA GLU A 52 -18.19 4.07 -8.96
C GLU A 52 -19.42 4.66 -8.24
N TYR A 53 -19.42 4.64 -6.91
CA TYR A 53 -20.49 5.25 -6.12
C TYR A 53 -20.59 6.77 -6.37
N GLN A 54 -19.47 7.48 -6.32
CA GLN A 54 -19.45 8.92 -6.61
C GLN A 54 -19.90 9.24 -8.04
N LEU A 55 -19.52 8.41 -9.02
CA LEU A 55 -19.91 8.59 -10.41
C LEU A 55 -21.43 8.47 -10.57
N GLN A 56 -22.06 7.51 -9.90
CA GLN A 56 -23.52 7.34 -9.92
C GLN A 56 -24.22 8.56 -9.29
N GLU A 57 -23.76 9.03 -8.13
CA GLU A 57 -24.33 10.23 -7.52
C GLU A 57 -24.16 11.47 -8.39
N ASN A 58 -23.00 11.65 -9.02
CA ASN A 58 -22.74 12.78 -9.90
C ASN A 58 -23.63 12.75 -11.15
N LYS A 59 -23.87 11.56 -11.73
CA LYS A 59 -24.83 11.40 -12.84
C LYS A 59 -26.24 11.78 -12.41
N ARG A 60 -26.70 11.29 -11.26
CA ARG A 60 -28.03 11.59 -10.73
C ARG A 60 -28.23 13.10 -10.52
N LYS A 61 -27.23 13.77 -9.93
CA LYS A 61 -27.25 15.23 -9.73
C LYS A 61 -27.22 16.01 -11.05
N ALA A 62 -26.46 15.52 -12.03
CA ALA A 62 -26.42 16.14 -13.36
C ALA A 62 -27.77 16.01 -14.08
N GLU A 63 -28.42 14.84 -13.99
CA GLU A 63 -29.75 14.61 -14.56
C GLU A 63 -30.83 15.47 -13.89
N GLU A 64 -30.78 15.62 -12.55
CA GLU A 64 -31.65 16.53 -11.81
C GLU A 64 -31.47 18.00 -12.25
N ALA A 65 -30.22 18.45 -12.42
CA ALA A 65 -29.91 19.80 -12.87
C ALA A 65 -30.38 20.06 -14.31
N ASP A 66 -30.22 19.09 -15.20
CA ASP A 66 -30.70 19.17 -16.60
C ASP A 66 -32.23 19.24 -16.67
N GLN A 67 -32.94 18.52 -15.79
CA GLN A 67 -34.40 18.62 -15.69
C GLN A 67 -34.84 19.99 -15.20
N GLN A 68 -34.20 20.53 -14.14
CA GLN A 68 -34.50 21.87 -13.64
C GLN A 68 -34.28 22.97 -14.70
N TYR A 69 -33.26 22.83 -15.55
CA TYR A 69 -33.01 23.78 -16.65
C TYR A 69 -34.03 23.68 -17.79
N LYS A 70 -34.67 22.52 -17.99
CA LYS A 70 -35.71 22.33 -19.00
C LYS A 70 -37.09 22.84 -18.57
N GLU A 71 -37.30 23.03 -17.28
CA GLU A 71 -38.55 23.56 -16.70
C GLU A 71 -38.56 25.09 -16.53
N LEU A 72 -37.42 25.76 -16.81
CA LEU A 72 -37.24 27.21 -16.90
C LEU A 72 -37.46 27.72 -18.33
#